data_AF-A0A5P8HBK1-F1
#
_entry.id   AF-A0A5P8HBK1-F1
#
_cell.length_a   1.000
_cell.length_b   1.000
_cell.length_c   1.000
_cell.angle_alpha   90.00
_cell.angle_beta   90.00
_cell.angle_gamma   90.00
#
_symmetry.space_group_name_H-M   'P 1'
#
loop_
_entity.id
_entity.type
_entity.pdbx_description
1 polymer ?
#
loop_
_entity_poly.entity_id
_entity_poly.type
_entity_poly.pdbx_seq_one_letter_code
_entity_poly.pdbx_strand_id
1 'polypeptide(L)'
;MNFNNFCTNFFNIGNNKTQIIIIKYGLNKKRLSLKKKKNLQKSIENFILTNNEHKDVLLKGLSLKKKKMVDNLSYKGYRIIRGLTLNRQRTKTNSRTVRRLRN
;
A
#
# COMPACT_ATOMS: atom_id res chain seq x y z
N MET A 1 -15.04 -11.37 9.68
CA MET A 1 -14.09 -10.66 8.81
C MET A 1 -13.08 -11.67 8.32
N ASN A 2 -12.93 -11.84 7.00
CA ASN A 2 -11.94 -12.75 6.43
C ASN A 2 -10.53 -12.23 6.75
N PHE A 3 -9.58 -13.13 6.99
CA PHE A 3 -8.18 -12.77 7.29
C PHE A 3 -7.56 -11.88 6.21
N ASN A 4 -7.88 -12.13 4.94
CA ASN A 4 -7.44 -11.26 3.84
C ASN A 4 -7.90 -9.82 4.03
N ASN A 5 -9.19 -9.62 4.34
CA ASN A 5 -9.74 -8.29 4.58
C ASN A 5 -9.12 -7.64 5.83
N PHE A 6 -8.79 -8.43 6.85
CA PHE A 6 -8.09 -7.94 8.04
C PHE A 6 -6.70 -7.40 7.67
N CYS A 7 -5.90 -8.19 6.97
CA CYS A 7 -4.55 -7.79 6.53
C CYS A 7 -4.57 -6.58 5.58
N THR A 8 -5.51 -6.52 4.64
CA THR A 8 -5.62 -5.39 3.71
C THR A 8 -6.06 -4.11 4.41
N ASN A 9 -7.07 -4.18 5.27
CA ASN A 9 -7.71 -2.98 5.81
C ASN A 9 -6.91 -2.37 6.97
N PHE A 10 -6.35 -3.21 7.85
CA PHE A 10 -5.62 -2.72 9.03
C PHE A 10 -4.14 -2.49 8.74
N PHE A 11 -3.53 -3.33 7.91
CA PHE A 11 -2.08 -3.32 7.70
C PHE A 11 -1.67 -2.94 6.27
N ASN A 12 -2.62 -2.65 5.36
CA ASN A 12 -2.34 -2.35 3.95
C ASN A 12 -1.49 -3.46 3.26
N ILE A 13 -1.65 -4.71 3.69
CA ILE A 13 -0.93 -5.86 3.15
C ILE A 13 -1.69 -6.43 1.97
N GLY A 14 -1.03 -6.56 0.82
CA GLY A 14 -1.60 -7.20 -0.38
C GLY A 14 -1.65 -8.72 -0.30
N ASN A 15 -2.46 -9.33 -1.16
CA ASN A 15 -2.78 -10.77 -1.15
C ASN A 15 -1.56 -11.69 -1.08
N ASN A 16 -0.47 -11.40 -1.81
CA ASN A 16 0.72 -12.26 -1.82
C ASN A 16 1.36 -12.37 -0.43
N LYS A 17 1.55 -11.23 0.25
CA LYS A 17 2.09 -11.20 1.61
C LYS A 17 1.12 -11.87 2.60
N THR A 18 -0.18 -11.67 2.42
CA THR A 18 -1.18 -12.34 3.24
C THR A 18 -1.11 -13.86 3.10
N GLN A 19 -0.91 -14.39 1.89
CA GLN A 19 -0.74 -15.82 1.66
C GLN A 19 0.49 -16.37 2.36
N ILE A 20 1.60 -15.64 2.36
CA ILE A 20 2.82 -16.02 3.11
C ILE A 20 2.50 -16.16 4.60
N ILE A 21 1.75 -15.21 5.17
CA ILE A 21 1.35 -15.24 6.59
C ILE A 21 0.41 -16.43 6.85
N ILE A 22 -0.55 -16.68 5.96
CA ILE A 22 -1.47 -17.82 6.06
C ILE A 22 -0.70 -19.14 6.09
N ILE A 23 0.28 -19.31 5.20
CA ILE A 23 1.12 -20.52 5.13
C ILE A 23 1.95 -20.66 6.41
N LYS A 24 2.62 -19.59 6.85
CA LYS A 24 3.47 -19.60 8.05
C LYS A 24 2.71 -19.98 9.33
N TYR A 25 1.49 -19.48 9.49
CA TYR A 25 0.66 -19.73 10.67
C TYR A 25 -0.31 -20.92 10.50
N GLY A 26 -0.22 -21.66 9.39
CA GLY A 26 -1.08 -22.82 9.11
C GLY A 26 -2.59 -22.49 9.11
N LEU A 27 -2.97 -21.29 8.70
CA LEU A 27 -4.38 -20.87 8.74
C LEU A 27 -5.19 -21.57 7.64
N ASN A 28 -6.27 -22.23 8.03
CA ASN A 28 -7.12 -22.94 7.08
C ASN A 28 -7.90 -21.96 6.20
N LYS A 29 -7.64 -21.97 4.89
CA LYS A 29 -8.24 -21.06 3.89
C LYS A 29 -9.77 -21.03 3.94
N LYS A 30 -10.43 -22.12 4.35
CA LYS A 30 -11.89 -22.26 4.41
C LYS A 30 -12.55 -21.62 5.65
N ARG A 31 -11.80 -21.41 6.74
CA ARG A 31 -12.33 -20.86 8.01
C ARG A 31 -11.33 -19.88 8.63
N LEU A 32 -11.16 -18.74 7.98
CA LEU A 32 -10.27 -17.64 8.38
C LEU A 32 -10.90 -16.72 9.44
N SER A 33 -11.55 -17.29 10.46
CA SER A 33 -12.15 -16.54 11.56
C SER A 33 -11.16 -16.43 12.73
N LEU A 34 -10.43 -15.32 12.79
CA LEU A 34 -9.51 -15.01 13.91
C LEU A 34 -10.22 -14.84 15.26
N LYS A 35 -11.55 -14.61 15.25
CA LYS A 35 -12.34 -14.26 16.44
C LYS A 35 -12.22 -15.27 17.59
N LYS A 36 -11.93 -16.55 17.30
CA LYS A 36 -11.90 -17.61 18.31
C LYS A 36 -10.55 -17.74 19.05
N LYS A 37 -9.45 -17.15 18.55
CA LYS A 37 -8.10 -17.33 19.13
C LYS A 37 -7.37 -15.99 19.31
N LYS A 38 -7.69 -15.26 20.38
CA LYS A 38 -7.08 -13.95 20.71
C LYS A 38 -5.54 -13.98 20.77
N ASN A 39 -4.95 -15.04 21.32
CA ASN A 39 -3.49 -15.17 21.43
C ASN A 39 -2.80 -15.28 20.06
N LEU A 40 -3.42 -16.04 19.14
CA LEU A 40 -2.92 -16.19 17.78
C LEU A 40 -3.05 -14.89 16.99
N GLN A 41 -4.14 -14.15 17.18
CA GLN A 41 -4.32 -12.83 16.58
C GLN A 41 -3.20 -11.86 17.02
N LYS A 42 -2.94 -11.74 18.33
CA LYS A 42 -1.86 -10.89 18.84
C LYS A 42 -0.48 -11.28 18.29
N SER A 43 -0.20 -12.59 18.19
CA SER A 43 1.06 -13.07 17.62
C SER A 43 1.22 -12.66 16.15
N ILE A 44 0.15 -12.78 15.35
CA ILE A 44 0.16 -12.36 13.94
C ILE A 44 0.31 -10.83 13.83
N GLU A 45 -0.39 -10.07 14.66
CA GLU A 45 -0.26 -8.61 14.71
C GLU A 45 1.18 -8.20 15.03
N ASN A 46 1.79 -8.76 16.07
CA ASN A 46 3.18 -8.49 16.43
C ASN A 46 4.16 -8.88 15.32
N PHE A 47 3.92 -10.02 14.65
CA PHE A 47 4.74 -10.42 13.51
C PHE A 47 4.62 -9.45 12.34
N ILE A 48 3.41 -8.98 12.04
CA ILE A 48 3.18 -8.01 10.97
C ILE A 48 3.88 -6.69 11.30
N LEU A 49 3.75 -6.20 12.53
CA LEU A 49 4.31 -4.93 12.99
C LEU A 49 5.84 -4.94 13.00
N THR A 50 6.46 -6.05 13.38
CA THR A 50 7.93 -6.18 13.41
C THR A 50 8.54 -6.34 12.02
N ASN A 51 7.83 -6.99 11.08
CA ASN A 51 8.39 -7.33 9.76
C ASN A 51 7.92 -6.42 8.62
N ASN A 52 6.96 -5.53 8.84
CA ASN A 52 6.50 -4.59 7.82
C ASN A 52 6.55 -3.17 8.34
N GLU A 53 6.98 -2.25 7.47
CA GLU A 53 6.89 -0.83 7.75
C GLU A 53 5.43 -0.41 7.93
N HIS A 54 5.18 0.42 8.95
CA HIS A 54 3.87 0.97 9.21
C HIS A 54 3.38 1.85 8.05
N LYS A 55 2.06 1.86 7.86
CA LYS A 55 1.38 2.66 6.82
C LYS A 55 1.80 4.13 6.85
N ASP A 56 1.90 4.73 8.02
CA ASP A 56 2.23 6.16 8.16
C ASP A 56 3.68 6.45 7.74
N VAL A 57 4.60 5.55 8.08
CA VAL A 57 6.01 5.63 7.68
C VAL A 57 6.12 5.51 6.15
N LEU A 58 5.43 4.54 5.55
CA LEU A 58 5.38 4.35 4.10
C LEU A 58 4.81 5.58 3.39
N LEU A 59 3.69 6.13 3.87
CA LEU A 59 3.06 7.32 3.29
C LEU A 59 3.96 8.56 3.41
N LYS A 60 4.60 8.75 4.57
CA LYS A 60 5.57 9.82 4.79
C LYS A 60 6.78 9.68 3.85
N GLY A 61 7.32 8.47 3.70
CA GLY A 61 8.41 8.16 2.77
C GLY A 61 8.04 8.45 1.31
N LEU A 62 6.84 8.08 0.88
CA LEU A 62 6.33 8.39 -0.47
C LEU A 62 6.17 9.89 -0.71
N SER A 63 5.66 10.62 0.28
CA SER A 63 5.55 12.09 0.24
C SER A 63 6.91 12.75 0.10
N LEU A 64 7.88 12.37 0.95
CA LEU A 64 9.25 12.87 0.91
C LEU A 64 9.92 12.58 -0.43
N LYS A 65 9.74 11.38 -0.97
CA LYS A 65 10.27 11.00 -2.28
C LYS A 65 9.71 11.87 -3.41
N LYS A 66 8.40 12.17 -3.39
CA LYS A 66 7.78 13.09 -4.36
C LYS A 66 8.33 14.51 -4.20
N LYS A 67 8.41 15.02 -2.96
CA LYS A 67 8.96 16.34 -2.66
C LYS A 67 10.41 16.48 -3.16
N LYS A 68 11.27 15.49 -2.87
CA LYS A 68 12.65 15.46 -3.37
C LYS A 68 12.74 15.52 -4.90
N MET A 69 11.83 14.85 -5.62
CA MET A 69 11.82 14.93 -7.09
C MET A 69 11.46 16.32 -7.61
N VAL A 70 10.59 17.03 -6.89
CA VAL A 70 10.16 18.41 -7.18
C VAL A 70 11.28 19.39 -6.86
N ASP A 71 11.85 19.31 -5.66
CA ASP A 71 12.91 20.20 -5.18
C ASP A 71 14.17 20.08 -6.07
N ASN A 72 14.50 18.87 -6.53
CA ASN A 72 15.61 18.64 -7.45
C ASN A 72 15.32 19.05 -8.91
N LEU A 73 14.15 19.62 -9.22
CA LEU A 73 13.72 20.04 -10.56
C LEU A 73 13.84 18.95 -11.64
N SER A 74 13.72 17.68 -11.24
CA SER A 74 13.78 16.56 -12.18
C SER A 74 12.61 16.60 -13.17
N TYR A 75 12.76 15.98 -14.35
CA TYR A 75 11.65 15.83 -15.31
C TYR A 75 10.38 15.26 -14.66
N LYS A 76 10.53 14.27 -13.77
CA LYS A 76 9.40 13.69 -13.01
C LYS A 76 8.79 14.71 -12.05
N GLY A 77 9.62 15.50 -11.36
CA GLY A 77 9.16 16.62 -10.54
C GLY A 77 8.29 17.62 -11.32
N TYR A 78 8.76 18.05 -12.49
CA TYR A 78 7.99 18.95 -13.37
C TYR A 78 6.64 18.35 -13.77
N ARG A 79 6.59 17.06 -14.12
CA ARG A 79 5.34 16.33 -14.43
C ARG A 79 4.40 16.26 -13.22
N ILE A 80 4.91 16.06 -12.00
CA ILE A 80 4.12 16.07 -10.75
C ILE A 80 3.46 17.44 -10.56
N ILE A 81 4.22 18.52 -10.67
CA ILE A 81 3.72 19.91 -10.51
C ILE A 81 2.60 20.18 -11.52
N ARG A 82 2.79 19.75 -12.78
CA ARG A 82 1.82 19.96 -13.86
C ARG A 82 0.62 19.00 -13.80
N GLY A 83 0.57 18.05 -12.88
CA GLY A 83 -0.49 17.03 -12.83
C GLY A 83 -0.53 16.15 -14.08
N LEU A 84 0.65 15.77 -14.60
CA LEU A 84 0.79 14.91 -15.78
C LEU A 84 1.37 13.55 -15.41
N THR A 85 1.16 12.56 -16.27
CA THR A 85 1.64 11.19 -16.09
C THR A 85 3.17 11.14 -16.00
N LEU A 86 3.70 10.40 -15.02
CA LEU A 86 5.14 10.31 -14.74
C LEU A 86 5.91 9.40 -15.69
N ASN A 87 5.28 8.31 -16.14
CA ASN A 87 5.95 7.22 -16.85
C ASN A 87 5.88 7.37 -18.37
N ARG A 88 5.98 8.60 -18.88
CA ARG A 88 5.97 8.92 -20.33
C ARG A 88 4.75 8.35 -21.08
N GLN A 89 3.63 8.17 -20.39
CA GLN A 89 2.37 7.75 -21.01
C GLN A 89 1.84 8.85 -21.94
N ARG A 90 0.98 8.46 -22.89
CA ARG A 90 0.39 9.38 -23.86
C ARG A 90 -0.51 10.41 -23.16
N THR A 91 -0.14 11.69 -23.18
CA THR A 91 -0.90 12.77 -22.55
C THR A 91 -1.90 13.48 -23.48
N LYS A 92 -1.88 13.19 -24.79
CA LYS A 92 -2.76 13.85 -25.77
C LYS A 92 -4.24 13.50 -25.55
N THR A 93 -4.55 12.25 -25.19
CA THR A 93 -5.93 11.73 -25.13
C THR A 93 -6.28 11.07 -23.79
N ASN A 94 -5.43 10.16 -23.26
CA ASN A 94 -5.83 9.20 -22.23
C ASN A 94 -5.08 9.39 -20.89
N SER A 95 -5.17 10.57 -20.29
CA SER A 95 -4.51 10.86 -19.00
C SER A 95 -5.47 11.41 -17.93
N ARG A 96 -6.77 11.11 -18.02
CA ARG A 96 -7.82 11.68 -17.16
C ARG A 96 -7.67 11.36 -15.67
N THR A 97 -7.10 10.20 -15.32
CA THR A 97 -6.88 9.79 -13.93
C THR A 97 -5.83 10.63 -13.21
N VAL A 98 -4.89 11.22 -13.96
CA VAL A 98 -3.80 12.04 -13.40
C VAL A 98 -4.05 13.52 -13.63
N ARG A 99 -4.60 13.87 -14.80
CA ARG A 99 -4.90 15.25 -15.18
C ARG A 99 -5.98 15.79 -14.26
N ARG A 100 -5.61 16.75 -13.41
CA ARG A 100 -6.58 17.52 -12.63
C ARG A 100 -7.61 18.11 -13.59
N LEU A 101 -8.88 17.75 -13.42
CA LEU A 101 -9.97 18.49 -14.04
C LEU A 101 -9.86 19.92 -13.48
N ARG A 102 -9.79 20.91 -14.36
CA ARG A 102 -10.00 22.30 -13.94
C ARG A 102 -11.47 22.37 -13.57
N ASN A 103 -11.75 22.49 -12.27
CA ASN A 103 -13.04 23.01 -11.82
C ASN A 103 -13.12 24.48 -12.23
#